data_AF-A0A9D8NVA1-F1
#
_entry.id   AF-A0A9D8NVA1-F1
#
_cell.length_a   1.000
_cell.length_b   1.000
_cell.length_c   1.000
_cell.angle_alpha   90.00
_cell.angle_beta   90.00
_cell.angle_gamma   90.00
#
_symmetry.space_group_name_H-M   'P 1'
#
loop_
_entity.id
_entity.type
_entity.pdbx_description
1 polymer ?
#
loop_
_entity_poly.entity_id
_entity_poly.type
_entity_poly.pdbx_seq_one_letter_code
_entity_poly.pdbx_strand_id
1 'polypeptide(L)'
;MSSTPNLSEADARVLDALAEEGFDPSRIEELPAADRARAEAIVRMLGRLDRMPTEAPSDSLVPQLMDRVKQLEAERRERMRIEPAAPIRRRIRIPDVVTIAASLLLALGVGWPVLSAVRGASFREQCERNLASIGTGLAAYSHDHRDSIPLAAGLGSFLSGDAPTAKSPAAGASNWPDWRTYRHSAALGRLAEASYVGSRCLTCPGCEKDRAALALRVPAAGQRFTLASLKGMLVSDANPAIETLLDGGDWRSASRDCSSNHAARGQ
;
A
#
# COMPACT_ATOMS: atom_id res chain seq x y z
N MET A 1 -12.00 -7.93 15.42
CA MET A 1 -11.43 -9.02 14.61
C MET A 1 -11.96 -10.32 15.19
N SER A 2 -13.00 -10.90 14.60
CA SER A 2 -13.54 -12.18 15.09
C SER A 2 -12.57 -13.28 14.66
N SER A 3 -12.01 -14.00 15.65
CA SER A 3 -11.19 -15.19 15.42
C SER A 3 -11.99 -16.19 14.59
N THR A 4 -11.46 -16.58 13.43
CA THR A 4 -12.08 -17.63 12.62
C THR A 4 -11.96 -18.96 13.38
N PRO A 5 -13.07 -19.66 13.66
CA PRO A 5 -13.02 -20.95 14.33
C PRO A 5 -12.24 -21.95 13.46
N ASN A 6 -11.17 -22.53 14.01
CA ASN A 6 -10.39 -23.58 13.36
C ASN A 6 -10.94 -24.96 13.73
N LEU A 7 -10.90 -25.89 12.78
CA LEU A 7 -11.20 -27.30 13.05
C LEU A 7 -10.16 -27.88 14.00
N SER A 8 -10.58 -28.85 14.83
CA SER A 8 -9.61 -29.63 15.59
C SER A 8 -8.79 -30.50 14.64
N GLU A 9 -7.54 -30.81 15.00
CA GLU A 9 -6.67 -31.64 14.17
C GLU A 9 -7.28 -33.03 13.89
N ALA A 10 -8.02 -33.58 14.86
CA ALA A 10 -8.73 -34.84 14.68
C ALA A 10 -9.86 -34.73 13.64
N ASP A 11 -10.64 -33.65 13.68
CA ASP A 11 -11.74 -33.45 12.72
C ASP A 11 -11.21 -33.18 11.32
N ALA A 12 -10.09 -32.46 11.19
CA ALA A 12 -9.44 -32.21 9.91
C ALA A 12 -8.98 -33.52 9.24
N ARG A 13 -8.28 -34.40 9.96
CA ARG A 13 -7.84 -35.70 9.42
C ARG A 13 -9.01 -36.59 8.99
N VAL A 14 -10.09 -36.61 9.79
CA VAL A 14 -11.30 -37.40 9.46
C VAL A 14 -12.02 -36.82 8.25
N LEU A 15 -12.06 -35.49 8.12
CA LEU A 15 -12.63 -34.81 6.95
C LEU A 15 -11.84 -35.13 5.67
N ASP A 16 -10.51 -35.13 5.73
CA ASP A 16 -9.65 -35.45 4.58
C ASP A 16 -9.87 -36.91 4.13
N ALA A 17 -9.91 -37.86 5.07
CA ALA A 17 -10.20 -39.27 4.78
C ALA A 17 -11.61 -39.46 4.18
N LEU A 18 -12.61 -38.70 4.65
CA LEU A 18 -13.94 -38.69 4.04
C LEU A 18 -13.92 -38.12 2.62
N ALA A 19 -13.15 -37.05 2.37
CA ALA A 19 -13.10 -36.41 1.07
C ALA A 19 -12.51 -37.33 -0.02
N GLU A 20 -11.49 -38.13 0.32
CA GLU A 20 -10.89 -39.11 -0.60
C GLU A 20 -11.89 -40.19 -1.04
N GLU A 21 -12.80 -40.59 -0.15
CA GLU A 21 -13.82 -41.62 -0.41
C GLU A 21 -15.19 -41.05 -0.84
N GLY A 22 -15.24 -39.76 -1.21
CA GLY A 22 -16.47 -39.13 -1.71
C GLY A 22 -17.53 -38.88 -0.63
N PHE A 23 -17.10 -38.67 0.61
CA PHE A 23 -17.92 -38.42 1.80
C PHE A 23 -18.84 -39.60 2.21
N ASP A 24 -18.49 -40.82 1.81
CA ASP A 24 -19.19 -42.05 2.21
C ASP A 24 -18.46 -42.72 3.38
N PRO A 25 -18.97 -42.63 4.62
CA PRO A 25 -18.31 -43.16 5.80
C PRO A 25 -18.23 -44.70 5.81
N SER A 26 -19.00 -45.38 4.94
CA SER A 26 -18.99 -46.84 4.85
C SER A 26 -17.82 -47.39 4.03
N ARG A 27 -17.16 -46.54 3.23
CA ARG A 27 -16.03 -46.92 2.36
C ARG A 27 -14.68 -46.88 3.05
N ILE A 28 -14.63 -46.31 4.24
CA ILE A 28 -13.38 -46.20 4.99
C ILE A 28 -13.25 -47.45 5.88
N GLU A 29 -12.51 -48.44 5.40
CA GLU A 29 -12.44 -49.79 5.98
C GLU A 29 -11.87 -49.83 7.41
N GLU A 30 -11.05 -48.86 7.82
CA GLU A 30 -10.34 -48.88 9.13
C GLU A 30 -10.32 -47.53 9.89
N LEU A 31 -11.48 -46.91 10.13
CA LEU A 31 -11.53 -45.81 11.13
C LEU A 31 -11.57 -46.36 12.58
N PRO A 32 -10.76 -45.80 13.49
CA PRO A 32 -10.96 -45.96 14.93
C PRO A 32 -12.39 -45.63 15.34
N ALA A 33 -12.91 -46.31 16.37
CA ALA A 33 -14.30 -46.12 16.82
C ALA A 33 -14.64 -44.66 17.18
N ALA A 34 -13.67 -43.91 17.72
CA ALA A 34 -13.81 -42.48 18.03
C ALA A 34 -13.95 -41.61 16.78
N ASP A 35 -13.27 -41.98 15.69
CA ASP A 35 -13.26 -41.24 14.43
C ASP A 35 -14.49 -41.57 13.58
N ARG A 36 -15.06 -42.77 13.71
CA ARG A 36 -16.34 -43.13 13.09
C ARG A 36 -17.48 -42.22 13.54
N ALA A 37 -17.58 -41.96 14.84
CA ALA A 37 -18.58 -41.03 15.38
C ALA A 37 -18.38 -39.58 14.86
N ARG A 38 -17.13 -39.15 14.68
CA ARG A 38 -16.79 -37.85 14.09
C ARG A 38 -17.17 -37.80 12.61
N ALA A 39 -16.84 -38.84 11.86
CA ALA A 39 -17.15 -38.96 10.44
C ALA A 39 -18.67 -38.88 10.20
N GLU A 40 -19.46 -39.62 10.98
CA GLU A 40 -20.92 -39.55 10.93
C GLU A 40 -21.46 -38.14 11.27
N ALA A 41 -20.85 -37.44 12.24
CA ALA A 41 -21.24 -36.08 12.57
C ALA A 41 -20.92 -35.08 11.44
N ILE A 42 -19.75 -35.21 10.82
CA ILE A 42 -19.32 -34.38 9.68
C ILE A 42 -20.24 -34.62 8.48
N VAL A 43 -20.50 -35.87 8.11
CA VAL A 43 -21.40 -36.22 6.99
C VAL A 43 -22.81 -35.71 7.26
N ARG A 44 -23.33 -35.83 8.48
CA ARG A 44 -24.65 -35.28 8.86
C ARG A 44 -24.70 -33.76 8.77
N MET A 45 -23.60 -33.07 9.06
CA MET A 45 -23.49 -31.62 8.92
C MET A 45 -23.43 -31.22 7.45
N LEU A 46 -22.56 -31.85 6.66
CA LEU A 46 -22.38 -31.58 5.22
C LEU A 46 -23.62 -31.96 4.40
N GLY A 47 -24.33 -33.03 4.77
CA GLY A 47 -25.60 -33.42 4.13
C GLY A 47 -26.73 -32.40 4.32
N ARG A 48 -26.54 -31.36 5.14
CA ARG A 48 -27.43 -30.19 5.12
C ARG A 48 -27.27 -29.36 3.85
N LEU A 49 -26.09 -29.37 3.24
CA LEU A 49 -25.79 -28.71 1.97
C LEU A 49 -26.53 -29.39 0.81
N ASP A 50 -26.77 -30.70 0.87
CA ASP A 50 -27.55 -31.43 -0.14
C ASP A 50 -29.01 -30.94 -0.23
N ARG A 51 -29.51 -30.34 0.85
CA ARG A 51 -30.86 -29.75 0.91
C ARG A 51 -30.88 -28.28 0.53
N MET A 52 -29.72 -27.67 0.29
CA MET A 52 -29.69 -26.30 -0.21
C MET A 52 -30.23 -26.30 -1.64
N PRO A 53 -31.21 -25.43 -1.95
CA PRO A 53 -31.73 -25.33 -3.30
C PRO A 53 -30.60 -24.86 -4.21
N THR A 54 -30.15 -25.74 -5.09
CA THR A 54 -29.25 -25.37 -6.18
C THR A 54 -30.09 -24.83 -7.33
N GLU A 55 -29.87 -23.58 -7.71
CA GLU A 55 -30.42 -23.07 -8.95
C GLU A 55 -29.83 -23.87 -10.12
N ALA A 56 -30.69 -24.36 -11.00
CA ALA A 56 -30.20 -24.98 -12.22
C ALA A 56 -29.37 -23.93 -12.99
N PRO A 57 -28.16 -24.26 -13.44
CA PRO A 57 -27.39 -23.34 -14.27
C PRO A 57 -28.21 -23.01 -15.51
N SER A 58 -28.10 -21.78 -15.99
CA SER A 58 -28.84 -21.39 -17.20
C SER A 58 -28.45 -22.29 -18.37
N ASP A 59 -29.44 -22.65 -19.20
CA ASP A 59 -29.23 -23.50 -20.39
C ASP A 59 -28.18 -22.94 -21.37
N SER A 60 -27.91 -21.63 -21.28
CA SER A 60 -26.92 -20.93 -22.10
C SER A 60 -25.50 -20.96 -21.52
N LEU A 61 -25.31 -21.29 -20.24
CA LEU A 61 -23.99 -21.27 -19.59
C LEU A 61 -23.08 -22.35 -20.17
N VAL A 62 -23.59 -23.56 -20.36
CA VAL A 62 -22.82 -24.68 -20.90
C VAL A 62 -22.35 -24.40 -22.34
N PRO A 63 -23.21 -23.97 -23.29
CA PRO A 63 -22.78 -23.53 -24.61
C PRO A 63 -21.72 -22.41 -24.57
N GLN A 64 -21.94 -21.37 -23.76
CA GLN A 64 -20.99 -20.25 -23.64
C GLN A 64 -19.62 -20.71 -23.12
N LEU A 65 -19.60 -21.60 -22.12
CA LEU A 65 -18.35 -22.16 -21.59
C LEU A 65 -17.63 -22.99 -22.65
N MET A 66 -18.36 -23.82 -23.39
CA MET A 66 -17.78 -24.66 -24.46
C MET A 66 -17.21 -23.81 -25.60
N ASP A 67 -17.88 -22.72 -25.97
CA ASP A 67 -17.35 -21.78 -26.96
C ASP A 67 -16.12 -21.05 -26.44
N ARG A 68 -16.11 -20.67 -25.16
CA ARG A 68 -14.92 -20.07 -24.54
C ARG A 68 -13.73 -21.02 -24.51
N VAL A 69 -13.94 -22.29 -24.18
CA VAL A 69 -12.89 -23.33 -24.21
C VAL A 69 -12.37 -23.51 -25.63
N LYS A 70 -13.24 -23.60 -26.64
CA LYS A 70 -12.83 -23.70 -28.05
C LYS A 70 -11.97 -22.52 -28.50
N GLN A 71 -12.32 -21.29 -28.10
CA GLN A 71 -11.51 -20.11 -28.41
C GLN A 71 -10.11 -20.22 -27.79
N LEU A 72 -10.02 -20.59 -26.52
CA LEU A 72 -8.74 -20.74 -25.83
C LEU A 72 -7.88 -21.85 -26.44
N GLU A 73 -8.49 -22.96 -26.88
CA GLU A 73 -7.78 -24.02 -27.60
C GLU A 73 -7.29 -23.57 -28.98
N ALA A 74 -8.11 -22.81 -29.72
CA ALA A 74 -7.73 -22.27 -31.02
C ALA A 74 -6.53 -21.34 -30.91
N GLU A 75 -6.55 -20.40 -29.95
CA GLU A 75 -5.41 -19.53 -29.66
C GLU A 75 -4.16 -20.32 -29.27
N ARG A 76 -4.31 -21.38 -28.45
CA ARG A 76 -3.20 -22.24 -28.05
C ARG A 76 -2.60 -22.96 -29.25
N ARG A 77 -3.43 -23.48 -30.17
CA ARG A 77 -2.98 -24.13 -31.41
C ARG A 77 -2.27 -23.14 -32.33
N GLU A 78 -2.77 -21.92 -32.45
CA GLU A 78 -2.15 -20.86 -33.24
C GLU A 78 -0.75 -20.51 -32.70
N ARG A 79 -0.60 -20.37 -31.37
CA ARG A 79 0.72 -20.16 -30.73
C ARG A 79 1.71 -21.32 -30.93
N MET A 80 1.23 -22.54 -31.17
CA MET A 80 2.08 -23.71 -31.41
C MET A 80 2.41 -23.92 -32.89
N ARG A 81 1.84 -23.11 -33.80
CA ARG A 81 2.11 -23.21 -35.23
C ARG A 81 3.26 -22.28 -35.59
N ILE A 82 4.46 -22.85 -35.75
CA ILE A 82 5.59 -22.12 -36.32
C ILE A 82 5.41 -22.13 -37.84
N GLU A 83 4.79 -21.08 -38.39
CA GLU A 83 4.81 -20.90 -39.84
C GLU A 83 6.24 -20.57 -40.30
N PRO A 84 6.75 -21.23 -41.36
CA PRO A 84 8.05 -20.87 -41.92
C PRO A 84 7.96 -19.46 -42.48
N ALA A 85 8.74 -18.54 -41.90
CA ALA A 85 8.79 -17.15 -42.35
C ALA A 85 9.11 -17.10 -43.85
N ALA A 86 8.24 -16.44 -44.62
CA ALA A 86 8.49 -16.19 -46.04
C ALA A 86 9.86 -15.50 -46.21
N PRO A 87 10.64 -15.83 -47.26
CA PRO A 87 11.96 -15.24 -47.46
C PRO A 87 11.84 -13.72 -47.61
N ILE A 88 12.38 -12.99 -46.64
CA ILE A 88 12.34 -11.53 -46.58
C ILE A 88 13.22 -10.96 -47.70
N ARG A 89 12.65 -10.75 -48.88
CA ARG A 89 13.26 -9.89 -49.91
C ARG A 89 13.02 -8.42 -49.52
N ARG A 90 13.96 -7.83 -48.79
CA ARG A 90 13.91 -6.41 -48.37
C ARG A 90 14.03 -5.49 -49.59
N ARG A 91 12.90 -5.06 -50.14
CA ARG A 91 12.81 -3.77 -50.83
C ARG A 91 12.14 -2.81 -49.86
N ILE A 92 12.96 -2.02 -49.15
CA ILE A 92 12.46 -0.97 -48.25
C ILE A 92 11.76 0.05 -49.15
N ARG A 93 10.42 0.09 -49.10
CA ARG A 93 9.65 1.14 -49.74
C ARG A 93 9.58 2.31 -48.75
N ILE A 94 9.93 3.51 -49.18
CA ILE A 94 9.85 4.74 -48.36
C ILE A 94 8.47 4.88 -47.68
N PRO A 95 7.33 4.55 -48.33
CA PRO A 95 6.03 4.55 -47.66
C PRO A 95 5.95 3.70 -46.40
N ASP A 96 6.61 2.53 -46.37
CA ASP A 96 6.59 1.63 -45.21
C ASP A 96 7.37 2.22 -44.02
N VAL A 97 8.42 3.00 -44.29
CA VAL A 97 9.16 3.72 -43.24
C VAL A 97 8.28 4.81 -42.62
N VAL A 98 7.52 5.52 -43.45
CA VAL A 98 6.62 6.59 -42.99
C VAL A 98 5.48 6.03 -42.15
N THR A 99 4.87 4.92 -42.55
CA THR A 99 3.78 4.29 -41.78
C THR A 99 4.27 3.75 -40.44
N ILE A 100 5.45 3.11 -40.41
CA ILE A 100 6.06 2.64 -39.16
C ILE A 100 6.35 3.84 -38.23
N ALA A 101 6.98 4.90 -38.74
CA ALA A 101 7.27 6.09 -37.95
C ALA A 101 5.99 6.74 -37.39
N ALA A 102 4.95 6.88 -38.21
CA ALA A 102 3.67 7.43 -37.79
C ALA A 102 3.00 6.58 -36.70
N SER A 103 3.01 5.25 -36.85
CA SER A 103 2.48 4.33 -35.84
C SER A 103 3.25 4.42 -34.51
N LEU A 104 4.57 4.61 -34.58
CA LEU A 104 5.43 4.73 -33.41
C LEU A 104 5.20 6.06 -32.67
N LEU A 105 5.01 7.15 -33.41
CA LEU A 105 4.66 8.46 -32.85
C LEU A 105 3.28 8.44 -32.19
N LEU A 106 2.29 7.79 -32.80
CA LEU A 106 0.97 7.60 -32.18
C LEU A 106 1.06 6.76 -30.90
N ALA A 107 1.80 5.65 -30.94
CA ALA A 107 2.00 4.79 -29.77
C ALA A 107 2.69 5.54 -28.62
N LEU A 108 3.73 6.33 -28.90
CA LEU A 108 4.43 7.14 -27.90
C LEU A 108 3.55 8.28 -27.38
N GLY A 109 2.82 8.96 -28.26
CA GLY A 109 1.94 10.08 -27.90
C GLY A 109 0.80 9.67 -26.97
N VAL A 110 0.20 8.50 -27.19
CA VAL A 110 -0.90 7.98 -26.35
C VAL A 110 -0.39 7.16 -25.17
N GLY A 111 0.73 6.45 -25.32
CA GLY A 111 1.29 5.60 -24.26
C GLY A 111 1.86 6.39 -23.08
N TRP A 112 2.47 7.55 -23.35
CA TRP A 112 3.08 8.39 -22.31
C TRP A 112 2.10 8.88 -21.22
N PRO A 113 0.94 9.48 -21.54
CA PRO A 113 -0.01 9.94 -20.51
C PRO A 113 -0.59 8.80 -19.68
N VAL A 114 -0.77 7.61 -20.26
CA VAL A 114 -1.22 6.42 -19.52
C VAL A 114 -0.14 5.98 -18.53
N LEU A 115 1.10 5.89 -18.98
CA LEU A 115 2.21 5.47 -18.12
C LEU A 115 2.46 6.48 -16.98
N SER A 116 2.33 7.78 -17.25
CA SER A 116 2.45 8.80 -16.21
C SER A 116 1.29 8.74 -15.19
N ALA A 117 0.07 8.49 -15.65
CA ALA A 117 -1.09 8.31 -14.77
C ALA A 117 -0.93 7.08 -13.85
N VAL A 118 -0.46 5.94 -14.39
CA VAL A 118 -0.20 4.72 -13.60
C VAL A 118 0.89 4.95 -12.57
N ARG A 119 1.99 5.60 -12.94
CA ARG A 119 3.06 5.97 -12.00
C ARG A 119 2.53 6.88 -10.89
N GLY A 120 1.74 7.89 -11.24
CA GLY A 120 1.12 8.79 -10.27
C GLY A 120 0.12 8.11 -9.34
N ALA A 121 -0.57 7.06 -9.77
CA ALA A 121 -1.44 6.25 -8.93
C ALA A 121 -0.62 5.39 -7.94
N SER A 122 0.44 4.72 -8.42
CA SER A 122 1.33 3.91 -7.58
C SER A 122 2.00 4.72 -6.47
N PHE A 123 2.45 5.95 -6.76
CA PHE A 123 3.01 6.82 -5.73
C PHE A 123 1.99 7.22 -4.66
N ARG A 124 0.76 7.54 -5.04
CA ARG A 124 -0.31 7.87 -4.09
C ARG A 124 -0.63 6.71 -3.15
N GLU A 125 -0.76 5.50 -3.70
CA GLU A 125 -1.03 4.30 -2.90
C GLU A 125 0.12 4.00 -1.92
N GLN A 126 1.37 4.20 -2.34
CA GLN A 126 2.53 4.04 -1.44
C GLN A 126 2.54 5.09 -0.33
N CYS A 127 2.23 6.35 -0.62
CA CYS A 127 2.10 7.41 0.39
C CYS A 127 0.98 7.09 1.39
N GLU A 128 -0.19 6.68 0.92
CA GLU A 128 -1.32 6.29 1.78
C GLU A 128 -0.96 5.13 2.71
N ARG A 129 -0.30 4.09 2.18
CA ARG A 129 0.19 2.97 2.98
C ARG A 129 1.24 3.41 4.00
N ASN A 130 2.16 4.30 3.62
CA ASN A 130 3.16 4.85 4.52
C ASN A 130 2.52 5.67 5.65
N LEU A 131 1.56 6.54 5.33
CA LEU A 131 0.81 7.33 6.31
C LEU A 131 0.02 6.43 7.27
N ALA A 132 -0.64 5.38 6.77
CA ALA A 132 -1.32 4.40 7.61
C ALA A 132 -0.35 3.65 8.53
N SER A 133 0.83 3.27 8.02
CA SER A 133 1.88 2.63 8.82
C SER A 133 2.43 3.56 9.90
N ILE A 134 2.58 4.86 9.61
CA ILE A 134 3.01 5.83 10.63
C ILE A 134 1.91 6.04 11.66
N GLY A 135 0.65 6.15 11.24
CA GLY A 135 -0.48 6.33 12.16
C GLY A 135 -0.62 5.17 13.15
N THR A 136 -0.46 3.93 12.67
CA THR A 136 -0.45 2.75 13.54
C THR A 136 0.78 2.72 14.47
N GLY A 137 1.97 3.03 13.98
CA GLY A 137 3.18 3.13 14.80
C GLY A 137 3.11 4.23 15.86
N LEU A 138 2.49 5.36 15.55
CA LEU A 138 2.28 6.46 16.47
C LEU A 138 1.27 6.12 17.57
N ALA A 139 0.21 5.38 17.23
CA ALA A 139 -0.75 4.86 18.21
C ALA A 139 -0.08 3.85 19.17
N ALA A 140 0.76 2.96 18.64
CA ALA A 140 1.54 2.03 19.46
C ALA A 140 2.54 2.77 20.38
N TYR A 141 3.29 3.74 19.83
CA TYR A 141 4.21 4.56 20.62
C TYR A 141 3.49 5.30 21.76
N SER A 142 2.34 5.91 21.45
CA SER A 142 1.48 6.59 22.42
C SER A 142 1.07 5.67 23.56
N HIS A 143 0.62 4.46 23.22
CA HIS A 143 0.22 3.48 24.21
C HIS A 143 1.37 3.13 25.16
N ASP A 144 2.56 2.92 24.62
CA ASP A 144 3.75 2.55 25.39
C ASP A 144 4.33 3.72 26.20
N HIS A 145 4.11 4.96 25.76
CA HIS A 145 4.67 6.17 26.36
C HIS A 145 3.60 7.08 27.00
N ARG A 146 2.55 6.51 27.59
CA ARG A 146 1.52 7.24 28.37
C ARG A 146 0.93 8.45 27.63
N ASP A 147 0.48 8.22 26.40
CA ASP A 147 -0.11 9.23 25.52
C ASP A 147 0.81 10.41 25.16
N SER A 148 2.13 10.21 25.29
CA SER A 148 3.11 11.15 24.76
C SER A 148 3.38 10.90 23.28
N ILE A 149 3.63 11.98 22.54
CA ILE A 149 4.09 11.91 21.16
C ILE A 149 5.61 11.82 21.10
N PRO A 150 6.16 11.18 20.06
CA PRO A 150 7.58 11.23 19.80
C PRO A 150 7.96 12.69 19.51
N LEU A 151 8.77 13.28 20.39
CA LEU A 151 9.40 14.58 20.19
C LEU A 151 10.90 14.34 20.04
N ALA A 152 11.49 14.80 18.93
CA ALA A 152 12.94 14.78 18.75
C ALA A 152 13.65 15.83 19.64
N ALA A 153 12.91 16.83 20.15
CA ALA A 153 13.40 17.75 21.17
C ALA A 153 13.52 17.05 22.54
N GLY A 154 14.60 16.31 22.76
CA GLY A 154 15.05 15.98 24.11
C GLY A 154 15.57 17.22 24.84
N LEU A 155 15.73 17.14 26.17
CA LEU A 155 16.38 18.17 27.00
C LEU A 155 17.71 18.69 26.40
N GLY A 156 18.40 17.88 25.59
CA GLY A 156 19.58 18.27 24.82
C GLY A 156 19.35 19.41 23.83
N SER A 157 18.24 19.48 23.09
CA SER A 157 17.93 20.63 22.21
C SER A 157 17.50 21.86 23.02
N PHE A 158 16.93 21.63 24.21
CA PHE A 158 16.56 22.67 25.18
C PHE A 158 17.77 23.29 25.89
N LEU A 159 18.83 22.51 26.13
CA LEU A 159 20.05 22.92 26.84
C LEU A 159 21.21 23.30 25.91
N SER A 160 21.29 22.73 24.71
CA SER A 160 22.45 22.93 23.82
C SER A 160 22.34 24.18 22.95
N GLY A 161 21.18 24.86 22.93
CA GLY A 161 20.99 26.03 22.06
C GLY A 161 21.09 25.73 20.56
N ASP A 162 21.24 24.46 20.19
CA ASP A 162 21.14 23.94 18.83
C ASP A 162 19.66 23.94 18.41
N ALA A 163 19.11 25.14 18.30
CA ALA A 163 18.06 25.40 17.33
C ALA A 163 18.65 25.04 15.95
N PRO A 164 17.88 24.40 15.04
CA PRO A 164 18.32 24.28 13.66
C PRO A 164 18.66 25.70 13.18
N THR A 165 19.90 25.85 12.72
CA THR A 165 20.61 27.10 12.48
C THR A 165 19.93 27.99 11.44
N ALA A 166 18.80 28.60 11.78
CA ALA A 166 18.34 29.82 11.15
C ALA A 166 19.12 30.96 11.80
N LYS A 167 19.97 31.62 11.00
CA LYS A 167 20.75 32.82 11.35
C LYS A 167 20.00 33.71 12.37
N SER A 168 20.60 33.85 13.55
CA SER A 168 20.31 34.77 14.66
C SER A 168 18.84 35.08 14.99
N PRO A 169 18.35 34.78 16.21
CA PRO A 169 17.12 35.38 16.69
C PRO A 169 17.28 36.91 16.70
N ALA A 170 16.31 37.61 16.10
CA ALA A 170 16.16 39.05 16.30
C ALA A 170 16.08 39.34 17.81
N ALA A 171 16.77 40.40 18.26
CA ALA A 171 16.82 40.81 19.65
C ALA A 171 15.40 40.88 20.24
N GLY A 172 15.08 39.95 21.15
CA GLY A 172 13.76 39.82 21.79
C GLY A 172 13.04 38.47 21.60
N ALA A 173 13.55 37.55 20.77
CA ALA A 173 12.95 36.23 20.63
C ALA A 173 13.24 35.34 21.86
N SER A 174 12.20 34.75 22.42
CA SER A 174 12.29 33.81 23.54
C SER A 174 13.11 32.57 23.14
N ASN A 175 14.07 32.15 23.97
CA ASN A 175 14.86 30.90 23.81
C ASN A 175 14.03 29.60 23.88
N TRP A 176 12.70 29.72 23.90
CA TRP A 176 11.82 28.58 23.82
C TRP A 176 11.77 28.11 22.36
N PRO A 177 11.81 26.79 22.09
CA PRO A 177 11.61 26.27 20.75
C PRO A 177 10.30 26.81 20.19
N ASP A 178 10.38 27.75 19.24
CA ASP A 178 9.21 28.19 18.51
C ASP A 178 8.79 27.01 17.62
N TRP A 179 7.53 26.59 17.74
CA TRP A 179 7.00 25.49 16.93
C TRP A 179 7.14 25.79 15.43
N ARG A 180 7.24 27.08 15.06
CA ARG A 180 7.47 27.53 13.68
C ARG A 180 8.87 27.25 13.16
N THR A 181 9.85 27.08 14.04
CA THR A 181 11.26 26.81 13.71
C THR A 181 11.68 25.39 14.06
N TYR A 182 10.73 24.54 14.47
CA TYR A 182 10.99 23.14 14.75
C TYR A 182 10.84 22.27 13.50
N ARG A 183 11.80 21.37 13.25
CA ARG A 183 11.75 20.42 12.14
C ARG A 183 10.83 19.24 12.50
N HIS A 184 9.52 19.40 12.25
CA HIS A 184 8.46 18.45 12.61
C HIS A 184 8.63 17.05 12.01
N SER A 185 9.37 16.94 10.91
CA SER A 185 9.73 15.66 10.30
C SER A 185 10.73 14.85 11.13
N ALA A 186 11.65 15.52 11.84
CA ALA A 186 12.63 14.85 12.71
C ALA A 186 11.95 14.11 13.88
N ALA A 187 10.78 14.58 14.32
CA ALA A 187 9.99 13.92 15.36
C ALA A 187 9.60 12.48 14.97
N LEU A 188 9.27 12.25 13.70
CA LEU A 188 8.91 10.92 13.20
C LEU A 188 10.12 9.97 13.12
N GLY A 189 11.34 10.50 13.05
CA GLY A 189 12.57 9.70 13.09
C GLY A 189 12.68 8.84 14.36
N ARG A 190 12.17 9.33 15.50
CA ARG A 190 12.10 8.57 16.75
C ARG A 190 11.25 7.31 16.66
N LEU A 191 10.19 7.31 15.85
CA LEU A 191 9.38 6.11 15.62
C LEU A 191 10.16 5.02 14.89
N ALA A 192 11.02 5.43 13.95
CA ALA A 192 11.89 4.49 13.24
C ALA A 192 13.04 3.99 14.12
N GLU A 193 13.67 4.88 14.90
CA GLU A 193 14.71 4.50 15.87
C GLU A 193 14.18 3.51 16.91
N ALA A 194 12.97 3.75 17.42
CA ALA A 194 12.32 2.87 18.39
C ALA A 194 11.59 1.68 17.73
N SER A 195 11.79 1.44 16.44
CA SER A 195 11.28 0.28 15.69
C SER A 195 9.74 0.14 15.63
N TYR A 196 8.99 1.23 15.83
CA TYR A 196 7.54 1.24 15.63
C TYR A 196 7.16 1.27 14.14
N VAL A 197 8.04 1.83 13.30
CA VAL A 197 7.83 2.00 11.86
C VAL A 197 9.15 1.76 11.12
N GLY A 198 9.10 1.21 9.91
CA GLY A 198 10.30 1.11 9.07
C GLY A 198 10.76 2.49 8.56
N SER A 199 12.07 2.74 8.49
CA SER A 199 12.63 4.01 7.98
C SER A 199 12.11 4.39 6.58
N ARG A 200 11.87 3.40 5.72
CA ARG A 200 11.28 3.58 4.38
C ARG A 200 9.87 4.19 4.38
N CYS A 201 9.13 4.09 5.49
CA CYS A 201 7.78 4.65 5.58
C CYS A 201 7.81 6.16 5.85
N LEU A 202 8.93 6.69 6.35
CA LEU A 202 9.11 8.13 6.57
C LEU A 202 9.45 8.90 5.30
N THR A 203 9.76 8.18 4.21
CA THR A 203 10.12 8.74 2.91
C THR A 203 9.02 8.52 1.90
N CYS A 204 8.62 9.58 1.20
CA CYS A 204 7.79 9.45 0.02
C CYS A 204 8.66 8.96 -1.15
N PRO A 205 8.28 7.90 -1.87
CA PRO A 205 9.02 7.39 -3.04
C PRO A 205 9.13 8.42 -4.17
N GLY A 206 8.27 9.43 -4.11
CA GLY A 206 8.20 10.52 -5.05
C GLY A 206 9.03 11.76 -4.73
N CYS A 207 9.49 11.89 -3.49
CA CYS A 207 10.27 13.03 -3.07
C CYS A 207 11.76 12.81 -3.37
N GLU A 208 12.50 13.93 -3.46
CA GLU A 208 13.95 13.91 -3.60
C GLU A 208 14.56 13.08 -2.45
N LYS A 209 15.51 12.19 -2.80
CA LYS A 209 16.26 11.42 -1.81
C LYS A 209 16.93 12.43 -0.87
N ASP A 210 16.82 12.20 0.43
CA ASP A 210 17.37 13.03 1.52
C ASP A 210 16.51 14.20 2.01
N ARG A 211 15.30 14.42 1.46
CA ARG A 211 14.33 15.35 2.08
C ARG A 211 13.28 14.62 2.89
N ALA A 212 12.99 15.15 4.06
CA ALA A 212 11.86 14.70 4.86
C ALA A 212 10.55 14.95 4.12
N ALA A 213 9.85 13.89 3.75
CA ALA A 213 8.62 13.99 2.98
C ALA A 213 7.37 14.15 3.86
N LEU A 214 7.43 13.69 5.11
CA LEU A 214 6.29 13.65 6.03
C LEU A 214 6.62 14.37 7.32
N ALA A 215 5.63 15.05 7.88
CA ALA A 215 5.76 15.82 9.12
C ALA A 215 4.54 15.63 10.01
N LEU A 216 4.77 15.73 11.32
CA LEU A 216 3.68 15.80 12.29
C LEU A 216 2.93 17.13 12.12
N ARG A 217 1.61 17.10 12.03
CA ARG A 217 0.81 18.33 11.98
C ARG A 217 0.64 18.89 13.40
N VAL A 218 0.98 20.16 13.58
CA VAL A 218 0.83 20.82 14.88
C VAL A 218 -0.43 21.69 14.89
N PRO A 219 -1.27 21.63 15.95
CA PRO A 219 -2.42 22.51 16.11
C PRO A 219 -1.98 23.98 16.26
N ALA A 220 -2.91 24.89 15.97
CA ALA A 220 -2.66 26.33 16.05
C ALA A 220 -2.28 26.79 17.48
N ALA A 221 -1.51 27.88 17.56
CA ALA A 221 -0.98 28.44 18.79
C ALA A 221 -2.05 28.66 19.88
N GLY A 222 -1.71 28.32 21.13
CA GLY A 222 -2.55 28.54 22.31
C GLY A 222 -3.24 27.29 22.87
N GLN A 223 -3.10 26.13 22.22
CA GLN A 223 -3.61 24.86 22.73
C GLN A 223 -2.51 24.00 23.36
N ARG A 224 -2.78 23.41 24.54
CA ARG A 224 -1.91 22.38 25.12
C ARG A 224 -2.00 21.12 24.27
N PHE A 225 -0.85 20.65 23.79
CA PHE A 225 -0.77 19.48 22.94
C PHE A 225 -0.95 18.20 23.75
N THR A 226 -2.03 17.47 23.50
CA THR A 226 -2.22 16.09 23.98
C THR A 226 -2.77 15.26 22.82
N LEU A 227 -2.41 13.98 22.71
CA LEU A 227 -2.98 13.09 21.69
C LEU A 227 -4.52 13.02 21.79
N ALA A 228 -5.06 13.12 23.01
CA ALA A 228 -6.49 13.21 23.26
C ALA A 228 -7.16 14.48 22.66
N SER A 229 -6.41 15.59 22.50
CA SER A 229 -6.94 16.82 21.88
C SER A 229 -6.96 16.80 20.35
N LEU A 230 -6.32 15.81 19.71
CA LEU A 230 -6.25 15.69 18.27
C LEU A 230 -7.39 14.84 17.73
N LYS A 231 -8.53 15.49 17.46
CA LYS A 231 -9.54 14.94 16.54
C LYS A 231 -9.14 15.28 15.10
N GLY A 232 -8.25 14.50 14.48
CA GLY A 232 -7.89 14.69 13.06
C GLY A 232 -6.61 13.99 12.61
N MET A 233 -6.27 14.15 11.31
CA MET A 233 -5.02 13.66 10.72
C MET A 233 -3.81 14.30 11.41
N LEU A 234 -2.99 13.45 12.04
CA LEU A 234 -1.84 13.84 12.86
C LEU A 234 -0.53 13.90 12.06
N VAL A 235 -0.50 13.30 10.87
CA VAL A 235 0.64 13.26 9.97
C VAL A 235 0.19 13.77 8.61
N SER A 236 0.97 14.65 8.01
CA SER A 236 0.76 15.18 6.67
C SER A 236 2.07 15.22 5.90
N ASP A 237 2.01 15.61 4.63
CA ASP A 237 3.21 16.00 3.91
C ASP A 237 3.95 17.13 4.64
N ALA A 238 5.28 17.10 4.57
CA ALA A 238 6.12 18.17 5.08
C ALA A 238 5.80 19.47 4.33
N ASN A 239 5.63 20.57 5.06
CA ASN A 239 5.42 21.86 4.44
C ASN A 239 6.75 22.37 3.85
N PRO A 240 6.88 22.44 2.51
CA PRO A 240 8.13 22.82 1.87
C PRO A 240 8.55 24.25 2.27
N ALA A 241 7.60 25.15 2.54
CA ALA A 241 7.92 26.51 2.96
C ALA A 241 8.61 26.55 4.34
N ILE A 242 8.25 25.65 5.25
CA ILE A 242 8.90 25.54 6.56
C ILE A 242 10.28 24.92 6.39
N GLU A 243 10.40 23.82 5.65
CA GLU A 243 11.70 23.15 5.44
C GLU A 243 12.70 24.08 4.71
N THR A 244 12.29 24.79 3.66
CA THR A 244 13.14 25.77 2.97
C THR A 244 13.53 26.94 3.89
N LEU A 245 12.63 27.39 4.78
CA LEU A 245 12.95 28.42 5.77
C LEU A 245 13.97 27.92 6.79
N LEU A 246 13.84 26.66 7.24
CA LEU A 246 14.79 26.01 8.17
C LEU A 246 16.18 25.84 7.54
N ASP A 247 16.24 25.59 6.23
CA ASP A 247 17.48 25.51 5.46
C ASP A 247 18.05 26.90 5.11
N GLY A 248 17.41 27.99 5.56
CA GLY A 248 17.84 29.37 5.34
C GLY A 248 17.57 29.92 3.94
N GLY A 249 16.71 29.25 3.17
CA GLY A 249 16.25 29.67 1.85
C GLY A 249 15.12 30.71 1.90
N ASP A 250 14.82 31.32 0.75
CA ASP A 250 13.70 32.26 0.62
C ASP A 250 12.38 31.47 0.52
N TRP A 251 11.43 31.73 1.43
CA TRP A 251 10.11 31.08 1.40
C TRP A 251 9.37 31.34 0.07
N ARG A 252 9.70 32.41 -0.66
CA ARG A 252 9.13 32.71 -1.97
C ARG A 252 9.55 31.70 -3.04
N SER A 253 10.76 31.14 -2.95
CA SER A 253 11.18 30.04 -3.83
C SER A 253 10.52 28.71 -3.45
N ALA A 254 10.16 28.53 -2.17
CA ALA A 254 9.55 27.30 -1.66
C ALA A 254 8.13 27.02 -2.21
N SER A 255 7.41 28.05 -2.70
CA SER A 255 6.12 27.86 -3.38
C SER A 255 6.21 27.03 -4.66
N ARG A 256 7.42 26.87 -5.23
CA ARG A 256 7.72 25.98 -6.36
C ARG A 256 8.14 24.57 -5.93
N ASP A 257 8.39 24.38 -4.64
CA ASP A 257 8.90 23.14 -4.04
C ASP A 257 7.81 22.32 -3.34
N CYS A 258 6.53 22.72 -3.45
CA CYS A 258 5.42 21.79 -3.22
C CYS A 258 5.72 20.52 -3.99
N SER A 259 5.86 19.40 -3.26
CA SER A 259 6.26 18.09 -3.80
C SER A 259 5.65 17.94 -5.19
N SER A 260 6.52 18.01 -6.21
CA SER A 260 6.14 17.94 -7.62
C SER A 260 5.36 16.65 -7.90
N ASN A 261 5.47 15.67 -7.00
CA ASN A 261 4.78 14.40 -7.02
C ASN A 261 3.31 14.43 -6.61
N HIS A 262 2.81 15.52 -6.01
CA HIS A 262 1.39 15.69 -5.68
C HIS A 262 0.69 16.74 -6.56
N ALA A 263 1.31 17.16 -7.68
CA ALA A 263 0.77 18.20 -8.56
C ALA A 263 0.37 19.49 -7.80
N ALA A 264 1.15 19.84 -6.76
CA ALA A 264 0.90 20.94 -5.83
C ALA A 264 -0.44 20.88 -5.06
N ARG A 265 -1.08 19.71 -4.97
CA ARG A 265 -2.38 19.56 -4.27
C ARG A 265 -2.28 19.29 -2.77
N GLY A 266 -1.11 18.90 -2.27
CA GLY A 266 -0.93 18.43 -0.89
C GLY A 266 -1.81 17.20 -0.56
N GLN A 267 -1.49 16.47 0.50
CA GLN A 267 -2.38 15.50 1.11
C GLN A 267 -2.74 15.92 2.54
#